data_AF-A0A7C3T559-F1
#
_entry.id   AF-A0A7C3T559-F1
#
_cell.length_a   1.000
_cell.length_b   1.000
_cell.length_c   1.000
_cell.angle_alpha   90.00
_cell.angle_beta   90.00
_cell.angle_gamma   90.00
#
_symmetry.space_group_name_H-M   'P 1'
#
loop_
_entity.id
_entity.type
_entity.pdbx_description
1 polymer ?
#
loop_
_entity_poly.entity_id
_entity_poly.type
_entity_poly.pdbx_seq_one_letter_code
_entity_poly.pdbx_strand_id
1 'polypeptide(L)'
;MIDAISGSTFGAKMPRADWGFIGAMLITLPPLPEQAAIVRYLDIFASETNEAVQCARRGIDLLREYRTRLIADVVTGKLDVREVAANLRDEAQEPESLTDEDLLADEDEVEKAVAEEAVAEEACPEELDA
;
A
#
# COMPACT_ATOMS: atom_id res chain seq x y z
N MET A 1 9.27 -11.58 22.11
CA MET A 1 9.34 -13.04 22.35
C MET A 1 10.29 -13.71 21.36
N ILE A 2 10.10 -13.52 20.05
CA ILE A 2 11.02 -14.02 19.01
C ILE A 2 12.46 -13.56 19.26
N ASP A 3 12.69 -12.28 19.62
CA ASP A 3 14.04 -11.78 19.91
C ASP A 3 14.69 -12.43 21.14
N ALA A 4 13.89 -12.81 22.14
CA ALA A 4 14.37 -13.52 23.32
C ALA A 4 14.82 -14.95 22.96
N ILE A 5 14.10 -15.62 22.05
CA ILE A 5 14.47 -16.94 21.52
C ILE A 5 15.73 -16.82 20.65
N SER A 6 15.78 -15.83 19.76
CA SER A 6 16.94 -15.58 18.91
C SER A 6 18.21 -15.32 19.75
N GLY A 7 18.09 -14.52 20.82
CA GLY A 7 19.17 -14.23 21.75
C GLY A 7 19.59 -15.41 22.64
N SER A 8 18.70 -16.38 22.87
CA SER A 8 19.01 -17.60 23.63
C SER A 8 19.51 -18.75 22.74
N THR A 9 19.65 -18.55 21.42
CA THR A 9 20.14 -19.61 20.55
C THR A 9 21.65 -19.81 20.71
N PHE A 10 22.10 -21.07 20.65
CA PHE A 10 23.51 -21.43 20.83
C PHE A 10 24.05 -22.09 19.56
N GLY A 11 25.29 -21.75 19.19
CA GLY A 11 26.03 -22.37 18.08
C GLY A 11 26.48 -21.37 17.02
N ALA A 12 27.75 -21.46 16.60
CA ALA A 12 28.36 -20.49 15.67
C ALA A 12 27.98 -20.72 14.19
N LYS A 13 27.85 -21.98 13.77
CA LYS A 13 27.55 -22.35 12.37
C LYS A 13 26.07 -22.59 12.11
N MET A 14 25.36 -23.13 13.10
CA MET A 14 23.92 -23.39 13.05
C MET A 14 23.34 -23.17 14.44
N PRO A 15 22.94 -21.93 14.77
CA PRO A 15 22.35 -21.62 16.07
C PRO A 15 21.03 -22.38 16.24
N ARG A 16 20.82 -22.97 17.42
CA ARG A 16 19.59 -23.68 17.77
C ARG A 16 19.02 -23.14 19.08
N ALA A 17 17.71 -23.03 19.13
CA ALA A 17 17.00 -22.80 20.37
C ALA A 17 16.93 -24.11 21.17
N ASP A 18 17.12 -24.02 22.48
CA ASP A 18 16.98 -25.16 23.38
C ASP A 18 15.49 -25.43 23.68
N TRP A 19 15.11 -26.70 23.68
CA TRP A 19 13.72 -27.12 23.93
C TRP A 19 13.26 -26.82 25.36
N GLY A 20 14.16 -26.94 26.34
CA GLY A 20 13.87 -26.60 27.73
C GLY A 20 13.59 -25.10 27.90
N PHE A 21 14.37 -24.26 27.21
CA PHE A 21 14.13 -22.83 27.16
C PHE A 21 12.77 -22.46 26.52
N ILE A 22 12.44 -23.06 25.36
CA ILE A 22 11.15 -22.81 24.70
C ILE A 22 9.98 -23.26 25.59
N GLY A 23 10.07 -24.46 26.17
CA GLY A 23 9.00 -25.02 27.00
C GLY A 23 8.78 -24.29 28.32
N ALA A 24 9.80 -23.63 28.86
CA ALA A 24 9.71 -22.85 30.10
C ALA A 24 9.21 -21.40 29.88
N MET A 25 8.94 -21.01 28.64
CA MET A 25 8.56 -19.64 28.33
C MET A 25 7.13 -19.33 28.79
N LEU A 26 6.96 -18.22 29.49
CA LEU A 26 5.65 -17.73 29.89
C LEU A 26 4.94 -17.10 28.69
N ILE A 27 3.77 -17.64 28.35
CA ILE A 27 2.90 -17.15 27.28
C ILE A 27 1.57 -16.74 27.90
N THR A 28 1.06 -15.57 27.51
CA THR A 28 -0.29 -15.15 27.89
C THR A 28 -1.32 -15.96 27.11
N LEU A 29 -2.24 -16.62 27.82
CA LEU A 29 -3.32 -17.40 27.23
C LEU A 29 -4.66 -16.70 27.49
N PRO A 30 -5.09 -15.77 26.60
CA PRO A 30 -6.39 -15.13 26.74
C PRO A 30 -7.53 -16.14 26.50
N PRO A 31 -8.79 -15.83 26.85
CA PRO A 31 -9.92 -16.70 26.56
C PRO A 31 -10.11 -16.93 25.05
N LEU A 32 -10.63 -18.10 24.67
CA LEU A 32 -10.88 -18.49 23.27
C LEU A 32 -11.57 -17.42 22.39
N PRO A 33 -12.64 -16.72 22.84
CA PRO A 33 -13.25 -15.67 22.02
C PRO A 33 -12.28 -14.53 21.68
N GLU A 34 -11.42 -14.14 22.62
CA GLU A 34 -10.41 -13.08 22.41
C GLU A 34 -9.31 -13.57 21.47
N GLN A 35 -8.84 -14.81 21.64
CA GLN A 35 -7.88 -15.42 20.70
C GLN A 35 -8.40 -15.39 19.27
N ALA A 36 -9.67 -15.79 19.07
CA ALA A 36 -10.29 -15.80 17.74
C ALA A 36 -10.43 -14.38 17.16
N ALA A 37 -10.72 -13.38 17.99
CA ALA A 37 -10.79 -11.99 17.56
C ALA A 37 -9.41 -11.46 17.12
N ILE A 38 -8.36 -11.75 17.90
CA ILE A 38 -6.98 -11.37 17.58
C ILE A 38 -6.54 -12.01 16.26
N VAL A 39 -6.78 -13.31 16.09
CA VAL A 39 -6.39 -14.04 14.86
C VAL A 39 -7.09 -13.44 13.64
N ARG A 40 -8.41 -13.22 13.71
CA ARG A 40 -9.15 -12.60 12.58
C ARG A 40 -8.60 -11.22 12.20
N TYR A 41 -8.28 -10.39 13.20
CA TYR A 41 -7.69 -9.08 12.96
C TYR A 41 -6.32 -9.20 12.25
N LEU A 42 -5.47 -10.11 12.74
CA LEU A 42 -4.16 -10.34 12.15
C LEU A 42 -4.24 -10.92 10.73
N ASP A 43 -5.18 -11.82 10.46
CA ASP A 43 -5.38 -12.42 9.14
C ASP A 43 -5.75 -11.36 8.10
N ILE A 44 -6.67 -10.45 8.43
CA ILE A 44 -7.07 -9.34 7.56
C ILE A 44 -5.86 -8.44 7.27
N PHE A 45 -5.20 -7.96 8.32
CA PHE A 45 -4.04 -7.07 8.19
C PHE A 45 -2.88 -7.72 7.42
N ALA A 46 -2.61 -9.00 7.68
CA ALA A 46 -1.58 -9.76 6.99
C ALA A 46 -1.93 -9.96 5.51
N SER A 47 -3.21 -10.20 5.18
CA SER A 47 -3.67 -10.34 3.80
C SER A 47 -3.41 -9.06 3.00
N GLU A 48 -3.87 -7.91 3.50
CA GLU A 48 -3.68 -6.61 2.86
C GLU A 48 -2.18 -6.29 2.66
N THR A 49 -1.38 -6.50 3.69
CA THR A 49 0.08 -6.29 3.60
C THR A 49 0.72 -7.21 2.57
N ASN A 50 0.32 -8.49 2.55
CA ASN A 50 0.88 -9.46 1.62
C ASN A 50 0.46 -9.18 0.16
N GLU A 51 -0.74 -8.68 -0.07
CA GLU A 51 -1.18 -8.21 -1.39
C GLU A 51 -0.33 -7.05 -1.91
N ALA A 52 -0.08 -6.04 -1.06
CA ALA A 52 0.79 -4.93 -1.41
C ALA A 52 2.23 -5.40 -1.73
N VAL A 53 2.79 -6.30 -0.91
CA VAL A 53 4.11 -6.91 -1.15
C VAL A 53 4.14 -7.66 -2.48
N GLN A 54 3.09 -8.44 -2.80
CA GLN A 54 3.01 -9.15 -4.06
C GLN A 54 2.92 -8.19 -5.26
N CYS A 55 2.13 -7.12 -5.15
CA CYS A 55 2.04 -6.10 -6.19
C CYS A 55 3.40 -5.46 -6.47
N ALA A 56 4.13 -5.06 -5.42
CA ALA A 56 5.46 -4.50 -5.53
C ALA A 56 6.46 -5.48 -6.18
N ARG A 57 6.44 -6.77 -5.77
CA ARG A 57 7.29 -7.81 -6.36
C ARG A 57 7.01 -8.00 -7.85
N ARG A 58 5.74 -8.09 -8.25
CA ARG A 58 5.35 -8.18 -9.67
C ARG A 58 5.85 -6.97 -10.47
N GLY A 59 5.74 -5.76 -9.90
CA GLY A 59 6.28 -4.55 -10.52
C GLY A 59 7.79 -4.60 -10.71
N ILE A 60 8.54 -5.06 -9.70
CA ILE A 60 9.99 -5.26 -9.79
C ILE A 60 10.35 -6.26 -10.89
N ASP A 61 9.64 -7.38 -10.97
CA ASP A 61 9.89 -8.42 -11.96
C ASP A 61 9.61 -7.92 -13.38
N LEU A 62 8.51 -7.19 -13.58
CA LEU A 62 8.19 -6.57 -14.87
C LEU A 62 9.25 -5.54 -15.29
N LEU A 63 9.73 -4.71 -14.36
CA LEU A 63 10.79 -3.74 -14.64
C LEU A 63 12.12 -4.43 -14.98
N ARG A 64 12.43 -5.57 -14.36
CA ARG A 64 13.62 -6.37 -14.69
C ARG A 64 13.52 -7.02 -16.06
N GLU A 65 12.35 -7.54 -16.41
CA GLU A 65 12.08 -8.09 -17.74
C GLU A 65 12.19 -6.99 -18.80
N TYR A 66 11.51 -5.86 -18.57
CA TYR A 66 11.56 -4.70 -19.46
C TYR A 66 12.99 -4.21 -19.66
N ARG A 67 13.76 -4.04 -18.57
CA ARG A 67 15.17 -3.65 -18.66
C ARG A 67 15.98 -4.63 -19.51
N THR A 68 15.78 -5.93 -19.32
CA THR A 68 16.51 -6.97 -20.06
C THR A 68 16.18 -6.91 -21.55
N ARG A 69 14.90 -6.78 -21.89
CA ARG A 69 14.43 -6.60 -23.26
C ARG A 69 14.95 -5.31 -23.89
N LEU A 70 14.89 -4.20 -23.16
CA LEU A 70 15.38 -2.89 -23.62
C LEU A 70 16.87 -2.96 -23.95
N ILE A 71 17.69 -3.56 -23.09
CA ILE A 71 19.11 -3.75 -23.35
C ILE A 71 19.31 -4.60 -24.62
N ALA A 72 18.56 -5.70 -24.77
CA ALA A 72 18.66 -6.54 -25.95
C ALA A 72 18.28 -5.79 -27.23
N ASP A 73 17.20 -5.01 -27.21
CA ASP A 73 16.74 -4.24 -28.37
C ASP A 73 17.74 -3.13 -28.74
N VAL A 74 18.33 -2.47 -27.76
CA VAL A 74 19.42 -1.48 -27.99
C VAL A 74 20.67 -2.14 -28.56
N VAL A 75 21.14 -3.24 -27.96
CA VAL A 75 22.37 -3.93 -28.40
C VAL A 75 22.19 -4.60 -29.78
N THR A 76 20.98 -5.05 -30.10
CA THR A 76 20.65 -5.58 -31.43
C THR A 76 20.35 -4.48 -32.46
N GLY A 77 20.40 -3.21 -32.07
CA GLY A 77 20.14 -2.06 -32.94
C GLY A 77 18.68 -1.92 -33.37
N LYS A 78 17.75 -2.64 -32.73
CA LYS A 78 16.30 -2.51 -32.96
C LYS A 78 15.74 -1.22 -32.35
N LEU A 79 16.43 -0.65 -31.37
CA LEU A 79 16.09 0.63 -30.74
C LEU A 79 17.30 1.57 -30.81
N ASP A 80 17.17 2.70 -31.52
CA ASP A 80 18.20 3.75 -31.56
C ASP A 80 18.00 4.74 -30.41
N VAL A 81 18.95 4.75 -29.48
CA VAL A 81 18.92 5.61 -28.28
C VAL A 81 19.04 7.10 -28.63
N ARG A 82 19.66 7.45 -29.77
CA ARG A 82 19.87 8.85 -30.18
C ARG A 82 18.58 9.50 -30.64
N GLU A 83 17.76 8.75 -31.37
CA GLU A 83 16.45 9.19 -31.83
C GLU A 83 15.49 9.36 -30.65
N VAL A 84 15.45 8.39 -29.73
CA VAL A 84 14.63 8.48 -28.51
C VAL A 84 15.03 9.68 -27.63
N ALA A 85 16.34 9.94 -27.49
CA ALA A 85 16.84 11.08 -26.71
C ALA A 85 16.53 12.44 -27.36
N ALA A 86 16.38 12.50 -28.68
CA ALA A 86 15.97 13.71 -29.39
C ALA A 86 14.48 14.02 -29.14
N ASN A 87 13.61 13.00 -29.22
CA ASN A 87 12.16 13.17 -29.04
C ASN A 87 11.78 13.57 -27.59
N LEU A 88 12.50 13.07 -26.58
CA LEU A 88 12.27 13.44 -25.16
C LEU A 88 12.54 14.91 -24.85
N ARG A 89 13.27 15.64 -25.71
CA ARG A 89 13.53 17.08 -25.51
C ARG A 89 12.39 17.97 -25.98
N ASP A 90 11.54 17.48 -26.89
CA ASP A 90 10.46 18.27 -27.47
C ASP A 90 9.18 18.26 -26.60
N GLU A 91 8.97 17.26 -25.74
CA GLU A 91 7.82 17.16 -24.83
C GLU A 91 7.94 18.02 -23.55
N ALA A 92 9.04 18.77 -23.38
CA ALA A 92 9.26 19.68 -22.26
C ALA A 92 8.67 21.09 -22.46
N GLN A 93 7.79 21.28 -23.46
CA GLN A 93 6.99 22.50 -23.54
C GLN A 93 6.00 22.50 -22.38
N GLU A 94 6.13 23.52 -21.54
CA GLU A 94 5.45 23.73 -20.26
C GLU A 94 3.93 23.46 -20.37
N PRO A 95 3.30 22.81 -19.36
CA PRO A 95 1.85 22.78 -19.30
C PRO A 95 1.36 24.22 -19.37
N GLU A 96 0.41 24.49 -20.27
CA GLU A 96 -0.30 25.77 -20.33
C GLU A 96 -0.67 26.14 -18.90
N SER A 97 -0.18 27.29 -18.45
CA SER A 97 -0.28 27.72 -17.06
C SER A 97 -1.74 27.68 -16.64
N LEU A 98 -2.06 26.87 -15.62
CA LEU A 98 -3.31 27.04 -14.88
C LEU A 98 -3.35 28.50 -14.42
N THR A 99 -4.32 29.24 -14.95
CA THR A 99 -4.49 30.65 -14.59
C THR A 99 -5.23 30.73 -13.27
N ASP A 100 -5.05 31.81 -12.52
CA ASP A 100 -5.78 32.03 -11.27
C ASP A 100 -7.32 32.04 -11.49
N GLU A 101 -7.79 32.25 -12.73
CA GLU A 101 -9.20 32.12 -13.11
C GLU A 101 -9.72 30.67 -13.06
N ASP A 102 -8.86 29.66 -13.26
CA ASP A 102 -9.24 28.25 -13.25
C ASP A 102 -9.49 27.72 -11.82
N LEU A 103 -8.85 28.33 -10.80
CA LEU A 103 -9.02 27.94 -9.39
C LEU A 103 -10.28 28.54 -8.75
N LEU A 104 -10.82 29.61 -9.32
CA LEU A 104 -12.00 30.30 -8.80
C LEU A 104 -13.32 29.70 -9.30
N ALA A 105 -13.27 28.80 -10.29
CA ALA A 105 -14.46 28.10 -10.77
C ALA A 105 -14.93 26.98 -9.83
N ASP A 106 -14.05 26.47 -8.96
CA ASP A 106 -14.35 25.33 -8.08
C ASP A 106 -14.97 25.75 -6.73
N GLU A 107 -14.80 27.00 -6.28
CA GLU A 107 -15.31 27.44 -4.97
C GLU A 107 -16.85 27.61 -4.97
N ASP A 108 -17.42 28.09 -6.07
CA ASP A 108 -18.87 28.32 -6.20
C ASP A 108 -19.69 27.01 -6.35
N GLU A 109 -19.09 25.93 -6.88
CA GLU A 109 -19.73 24.61 -7.00
C GLU A 109 -19.75 23.86 -5.66
N VAL A 110 -18.71 24.02 -4.83
CA VAL A 110 -18.59 23.36 -3.52
C VAL A 110 -19.57 23.96 -2.51
N GLU A 111 -19.77 25.28 -2.47
CA GLU A 111 -20.77 25.89 -1.56
C GLU A 111 -22.20 25.46 -1.89
N LYS A 112 -22.50 25.26 -3.18
CA LYS A 112 -23.83 24.85 -3.63
C LYS A 112 -24.13 23.37 -3.31
N ALA A 113 -23.14 22.50 -3.41
CA ALA A 113 -23.27 21.08 -3.06
C ALA A 113 -23.51 20.87 -1.55
N VAL A 114 -22.81 21.64 -0.69
CA VAL A 114 -22.96 21.54 0.78
C VAL A 114 -24.33 22.06 1.25
N ALA A 115 -24.90 23.05 0.54
CA ALA A 115 -26.23 23.57 0.86
C ALA A 115 -27.38 22.62 0.46
N GLU A 116 -27.24 21.83 -0.62
CA GLU A 116 -28.26 20.84 -1.00
C GLU A 116 -28.24 19.59 -0.11
N GLU A 117 -27.08 19.20 0.43
CA GLU A 117 -26.96 18.03 1.32
C GLU A 117 -27.53 18.31 2.72
N ALA A 118 -27.39 19.54 3.24
CA ALA A 118 -27.92 19.92 4.56
C ALA A 118 -29.46 20.00 4.64
N VAL A 119 -30.16 20.10 3.50
CA VAL A 119 -31.63 20.20 3.47
C VAL A 119 -32.30 18.81 3.49
N ALA A 120 -31.56 17.73 3.23
CA ALA A 120 -32.11 16.38 3.12
C ALA A 120 -32.18 15.59 4.43
N GLU A 121 -31.49 16.00 5.50
CA GLU A 121 -31.44 15.25 6.77
C GLU A 121 -32.40 15.78 7.85
N GLU A 122 -33.12 16.88 7.60
CA GLU A 122 -34.06 17.49 8.57
C GLU A 122 -35.54 17.27 8.21
N ALA A 123 -35.88 16.14 7.57
CA ALA A 123 -37.26 15.79 7.26
C ALA A 123 -37.60 14.33 7.56
N CYS A 124 -37.83 14.00 8.84
CA CYS A 124 -39.04 13.29 9.22
C CYS A 124 -39.37 13.46 10.72
N PRO A 125 -40.63 13.79 11.09
CA PRO A 125 -41.01 14.25 12.43
C PRO A 125 -41.33 13.10 13.40
N GLU A 126 -41.29 13.42 14.70
CA GLU A 126 -41.91 12.64 15.79
C GLU A 126 -43.40 12.34 15.51
N GLU A 127 -43.84 11.11 15.78
CA GLU A 127 -45.09 10.76 16.51
C GLU A 127 -44.83 9.41 17.23
N LEU A 128 -44.73 9.32 18.56
CA LEU A 128 -45.79 9.30 19.60
C LEU A 128 -46.82 8.15 19.49
N ASP A 129 -46.81 7.33 20.55
CA ASP A 129 -47.85 6.42 21.09
C ASP A 129 -48.28 5.15 20.32
N ALA A 130 -47.92 3.97 20.85
CA ALA A 130 -48.83 3.00 21.52
C ALA A 130 -48.11 1.69 21.89
#